data_AF-A0A455UE51-F1
#
_entry.id   AF-A0A455UE51-F1
#
_cell.length_a   1.000
_cell.length_b   1.000
_cell.length_c   1.000
_cell.angle_alpha   90.00
_cell.angle_beta   90.00
_cell.angle_gamma   90.00
#
_symmetry.space_group_name_H-M   'P 1'
#
loop_
_entity.id
_entity.type
_entity.pdbx_description
1 polymer ?
#
loop_
_entity_poly.entity_id
_entity_poly.type
_entity_poly.pdbx_seq_one_letter_code
_entity_poly.pdbx_strand_id
1 'polypeptide(L)' 'MVMSEQLREPSDEKPAHVIIESPELLKHGQHVRQAGEDIAIGETALLAGARLDAASLGLLASLGYAEVAVRQHQG' A
#
# COMPACT_ATOMS: atom_id res chain seq x y z
N MET A 1 10.16 -7.71 4.01
CA MET A 1 9.61 -7.76 5.38
C MET A 1 9.34 -9.21 5.73
N VAL A 2 9.57 -9.64 6.97
CA VAL A 2 9.22 -10.99 7.45
C VAL A 2 7.94 -10.87 8.25
N MET A 3 6.96 -11.74 8.00
CA MET A 3 5.67 -11.69 8.69
C MET A 3 5.73 -12.52 9.98
N SER A 4 4.97 -12.15 11.01
CA SER A 4 5.09 -12.76 12.34
C SER A 4 4.81 -14.26 12.36
N GLU A 5 3.98 -14.76 11.45
CA GLU A 5 3.72 -16.19 11.26
C GLU A 5 4.93 -16.98 10.75
N GLN A 6 5.97 -16.31 10.27
CA GLN A 6 7.24 -16.91 9.83
C GLN A 6 8.32 -16.86 10.93
N LEU A 7 7.94 -16.35 12.11
CA LEU A 7 8.82 -16.14 13.25
C LEU A 7 8.47 -17.11 14.38
N ARG A 8 9.50 -17.50 15.12
CA ARG A 8 9.39 -18.23 16.37
C ARG A 8 10.09 -17.47 17.49
N GLU A 9 9.49 -17.51 18.67
CA GLU A 9 10.11 -17.00 19.89
C GLU A 9 11.09 -18.04 20.50
N PRO A 10 12.28 -17.61 20.93
CA PRO A 10 13.15 -18.40 21.80
C PRO A 10 12.43 -18.79 23.10
N SER A 11 12.81 -19.92 23.68
CA SER A 11 12.16 -20.46 24.89
C SER A 11 12.51 -19.72 26.20
N ASP A 12 13.29 -18.64 26.14
CA ASP A 12 13.68 -17.84 27.30
C ASP A 12 12.50 -17.00 27.83
N GLU A 13 12.43 -16.75 29.14
CA GLU A 13 11.31 -15.99 29.75
C GLU A 13 11.15 -14.55 29.22
N LYS A 14 12.22 -13.97 28.67
CA LYS A 14 12.22 -12.64 28.04
C LYS A 14 13.14 -12.63 26.82
N PRO A 15 12.64 -13.08 25.65
CA PRO A 15 13.46 -13.15 24.47
C PRO A 15 13.82 -11.74 23.97
N ALA A 16 15.11 -11.48 23.77
CA ALA A 16 15.61 -10.23 23.19
C ALA A 16 15.62 -10.24 21.65
N HIS A 17 15.33 -11.39 21.04
CA HIS A 17 15.37 -11.61 19.60
C HIS A 17 14.32 -12.64 19.18
N VAL A 18 14.08 -12.75 17.87
CA VAL A 18 13.19 -13.73 17.25
C VAL A 18 13.97 -14.58 16.25
N ILE A 19 13.50 -15.79 15.99
CA ILE A 19 14.09 -16.72 15.04
C ILE A 19 13.20 -16.79 13.80
N ILE A 20 13.79 -16.76 12.61
CA ILE A 20 13.09 -17.00 11.36
C ILE A 20 13.08 -18.52 11.12
N GLU A 21 11.90 -19.13 10.99
CA GLU A 21 11.77 -20.60 10.96
C GLU A 21 12.36 -21.24 9.69
N SER A 22 12.19 -20.60 8.53
CA SER A 22 12.65 -21.11 7.23
C SER A 22 13.29 -19.99 6.40
N PRO A 23 14.52 -19.55 6.76
CA PRO A 23 15.18 -18.40 6.15
C PRO A 23 15.44 -18.58 4.64
N GLU A 24 15.62 -19.81 4.16
CA GLU A 24 15.83 -20.14 2.74
C GLU A 24 14.62 -19.87 1.85
N LEU A 25 13.42 -19.77 2.42
CA LEU A 25 12.20 -19.45 1.69
C LEU A 25 12.01 -17.93 1.51
N LEU A 26 12.81 -17.11 2.21
CA LEU A 26 12.71 -15.67 2.11
C LEU A 26 13.26 -15.15 0.79
N LYS A 27 12.50 -14.25 0.17
CA LYS A 27 12.90 -13.55 -1.06
C LYS A 27 13.19 -12.09 -0.76
N HIS A 28 14.23 -11.55 -1.38
CA HIS A 28 14.51 -10.13 -1.32
C HIS A 28 13.31 -9.33 -1.84
N GLY A 29 12.91 -8.29 -1.10
CA GLY A 29 11.76 -7.46 -1.46
C GLY A 29 10.38 -8.08 -1.18
N GLN A 30 10.28 -9.30 -0.63
CA GLN A 30 8.97 -9.88 -0.30
C GLN A 30 8.23 -8.99 0.70
N HIS A 31 6.92 -8.80 0.47
CA HIS A 31 6.05 -7.97 1.29
C HIS A 31 6.56 -6.53 1.47
N VAL A 32 7.39 -6.03 0.55
CA VAL A 32 7.82 -4.62 0.51
C VAL A 32 7.08 -3.95 -0.63
N ARG A 33 6.27 -2.95 -0.29
CA ARG A 33 5.62 -2.09 -1.28
C ARG A 33 6.66 -1.16 -1.91
N GLN A 34 6.86 -1.24 -3.22
CA GLN A 34 7.82 -0.39 -3.92
C GLN A 34 7.24 0.99 -4.17
N ALA A 35 8.12 2.00 -4.29
CA ALA A 35 7.69 3.35 -4.61
C ALA A 35 6.99 3.37 -5.98
N GLY A 36 5.77 3.90 -6.02
CA GLY A 36 4.97 3.98 -7.24
C GLY A 36 4.45 2.64 -7.76
N GLU A 37 4.42 1.57 -6.95
CA GLU A 37 3.94 0.26 -7.39
C GLU A 37 2.45 0.24 -7.78
N ASP A 38 1.64 1.09 -7.14
CA ASP A 38 0.21 1.22 -7.46
C ASP A 38 -0.03 2.25 -8.56
N ILE A 39 0.54 3.44 -8.37
CA ILE A 39 0.42 4.60 -9.25
C ILE A 39 1.76 5.30 -9.25
N ALA A 40 2.43 5.32 -10.40
CA ALA A 40 3.72 5.97 -10.54
C ALA A 40 3.55 7.51 -10.62
N ILE A 41 4.62 8.24 -10.29
CA ILE A 41 4.66 9.69 -10.51
C ILE A 41 4.49 9.96 -12.01
N GLY A 42 3.53 10.83 -12.35
CA GLY A 42 3.19 11.18 -13.73
C GLY A 42 2.17 10.24 -14.38
N GLU A 43 1.78 9.16 -13.72
CA GLU A 43 0.69 8.30 -14.17
C GLU A 43 -0.68 8.95 -13.92
N THR A 44 -1.63 8.68 -14.82
CA THR A 44 -2.99 9.22 -14.69
C THR A 44 -3.81 8.35 -13.74
N ALA A 45 -4.08 8.87 -12.53
CA ALA A 45 -4.89 8.17 -11.52
C ALA A 45 -6.39 8.11 -11.88
N LEU A 46 -6.93 9.15 -12.53
CA LEU A 46 -8.31 9.21 -13.01
C LEU A 46 -8.36 9.88 -14.39
N LEU A 47 -9.08 9.28 -15.31
CA LEU A 47 -9.30 9.85 -16.65
C LEU A 47 -10.24 11.06 -16.59
N ALA A 48 -10.00 12.04 -17.45
CA ALA A 48 -10.91 13.16 -17.60
C ALA A 48 -12.32 12.68 -18.01
N GLY A 49 -13.34 13.16 -17.29
CA GLY A 49 -14.73 12.73 -17.50
C GLY A 49 -15.15 11.51 -16.68
N ALA A 50 -14.24 10.91 -15.89
CA ALA A 50 -14.62 9.93 -14.89
C ALA A 50 -15.64 10.53 -13.91
N ARG A 51 -16.73 9.79 -13.65
CA ARG A 51 -17.71 10.19 -12.65
C ARG A 51 -17.11 9.97 -11.26
N LEU A 52 -17.11 11.00 -10.42
CA LEU A 52 -16.63 10.88 -9.06
C LEU A 52 -17.64 10.08 -8.21
N ASP A 53 -17.26 8.86 -7.87
CA ASP A 53 -17.93 7.99 -6.90
C ASP A 53 -17.13 7.93 -5.59
N ALA A 54 -17.58 7.11 -4.62
CA ALA A 54 -16.92 7.00 -3.33
C ALA A 54 -15.45 6.54 -3.43
N ALA A 55 -15.16 5.61 -4.35
CA ALA A 55 -13.80 5.11 -4.56
C ALA A 55 -12.89 6.20 -5.15
N SER A 56 -13.39 6.94 -6.14
CA SER A 56 -12.67 8.04 -6.78
C SER A 56 -12.34 9.15 -5.77
N LEU A 57 -13.27 9.48 -4.88
CA LEU A 57 -13.03 10.47 -3.82
C LEU A 57 -11.97 9.99 -2.83
N GLY A 58 -12.02 8.72 -2.42
CA GLY A 58 -10.99 8.12 -1.55
C GLY A 58 -9.61 8.14 -2.18
N LEU A 59 -9.51 7.85 -3.48
CA LEU A 59 -8.26 7.91 -4.23
C LEU A 59 -7.70 9.34 -4.32
N LEU A 60 -8.54 10.33 -4.65
CA LEU A 60 -8.11 11.73 -4.69
C LEU A 60 -7.59 12.22 -3.34
N ALA A 61 -8.29 11.86 -2.26
CA ALA A 61 -7.88 12.18 -0.90
C ALA A 61 -6.56 11.50 -0.51
N SER A 62 -6.35 10.23 -0.84
CA SER A 62 -5.10 9.52 -0.54
C SER A 62 -3.90 10.08 -1.30
N LEU A 63 -4.14 10.67 -2.48
CA LEU A 63 -3.14 11.39 -3.27
C LEU A 63 -2.93 12.85 -2.82
N GLY A 64 -3.69 13.33 -1.82
CA GLY A 64 -3.53 14.66 -1.23
C GLY A 64 -4.31 15.79 -1.93
N TYR A 65 -5.26 15.47 -2.81
CA TYR A 65 -6.10 16.47 -3.46
C TYR A 65 -7.31 16.82 -2.59
N ALA A 66 -7.32 18.03 -2.02
CA ALA A 66 -8.45 18.55 -1.25
C ALA A 66 -9.59 19.09 -2.14
N GLU A 67 -9.24 19.59 -3.32
CA GLU A 67 -10.16 20.15 -4.31
C GLU A 67 -9.79 19.66 -5.71
N VAL A 68 -10.78 19.45 -6.56
CA VAL A 68 -10.58 19.03 -7.96
C VAL A 68 -11.53 19.77 -8.89
N ALA A 69 -11.04 20.09 -10.09
CA ALA A 69 -11.88 20.66 -11.13
C ALA A 69 -12.84 19.61 -11.70
N VAL A 70 -14.14 19.91 -11.67
CA VAL A 70 -15.20 19.05 -12.22
C VAL A 70 -16.01 19.81 -13.26
N ARG A 71 -16.61 19.07 -14.20
CA ARG A 71 -17.65 19.63 -15.07
C ARG A 71 -18.94 19.70 -14.27
N GLN A 72 -19.64 20.83 -14.35
CA GLN A 72 -20.98 20.92 -13.77
C GLN A 72 -21.90 19.90 -14.43
N HIS A 73 -22.74 19.26 -13.62
CA HIS A 73 -23.78 18.40 -14.14
C HIS A 73 -24.79 19.28 -14.88
N GLN A 74 -24.81 19.19 -16.21
CA GLN A 74 -25.92 19.69 -16.99
C GLN A 74 -27.06 18.67 -16.82
N GLY A 75 -28.09 19.07 -16.07
CA GLY A 75 -29.34 18.33 -15.92
C GLY A 75 -30.29 18.62 -17.07
#